data_AF-A0A1W2AXX3-F1
#
_entry.id   AF-A0A1W2AXX3-F1
#
_cell.length_a   1.000
_cell.length_b   1.000
_cell.length_c   1.000
_cell.angle_alpha   90.00
_cell.angle_beta   90.00
_cell.angle_gamma   90.00
#
_symmetry.space_group_name_H-M   'P 1'
#
loop_
_entity.id
_entity.type
_entity.pdbx_description
1 polymer ?
#
loop_
_entity_poly.entity_id
_entity_poly.type
_entity_poly.pdbx_seq_one_letter_code
_entity_poly.pdbx_strand_id
1 'polypeptide(L)' 'MPPVFLIRKRHILYKLAVSGAVSPESARTLDDAGVLNPNAFIFFTDMLARKGFICRTADGRYYLPEKK' A
#
# COMPACT_ATOMS: atom_id res chain seq x y z
N MET A 1 7.90 10.77 -13.21
CA MET A 1 7.27 10.68 -11.87
C MET A 1 8.14 11.44 -10.89
N PRO A 2 7.65 12.51 -10.25
CA PRO A 2 8.44 13.29 -9.29
C PRO A 2 9.04 12.43 -8.16
N PRO A 3 10.21 12.80 -7.60
CA PRO A 3 10.91 12.00 -6.58
C PRO A 3 10.04 11.64 -5.37
N VAL A 4 9.15 12.55 -4.96
CA VAL A 4 8.23 12.37 -3.83
C VAL A 4 7.37 11.11 -3.97
N PHE A 5 6.88 10.80 -5.18
CA PHE A 5 6.06 9.62 -5.42
C PHE A 5 6.87 8.33 -5.32
N LEU A 6 8.15 8.35 -5.68
CA LEU A 6 9.01 7.17 -5.58
C LEU A 6 9.30 6.84 -4.11
N ILE A 7 9.61 7.87 -3.33
CA ILE A 7 9.81 7.77 -1.87
C ILE A 7 8.52 7.26 -1.22
N ARG A 8 7.37 7.83 -1.62
CA ARG A 8 6.07 7.44 -1.09
C ARG A 8 5.72 5.98 -1.41
N LYS A 9 5.94 5.54 -2.65
CA LYS A 9 5.77 4.14 -3.04
C LYS A 9 6.62 3.23 -2.16
N ARG A 10 7.92 3.52 -2.03
CA ARG A 10 8.83 2.72 -1.18
C ARG A 10 8.35 2.67 0.27
N HIS A 11 7.89 3.80 0.79
CA HIS A 11 7.35 3.90 2.15
C HIS A 11 6.11 3.03 2.35
N ILE A 12 5.11 3.11 1.44
CA ILE A 12 3.89 2.30 1.51
C ILE A 12 4.23 0.80 1.46
N LEU A 13 5.06 0.40 0.51
CA LEU A 13 5.46 -1.01 0.36
C LEU A 13 6.21 -1.52 1.59
N TYR A 14 7.14 -0.72 2.12
CA TYR A 14 7.88 -1.05 3.33
C TYR A 14 6.96 -1.19 4.54
N LYS A 15 6.01 -0.28 4.72
CA LYS A 15 5.06 -0.32 5.85
C LYS A 15 4.14 -1.53 5.78
N LEU A 16 3.59 -1.84 4.62
CA LEU A 16 2.80 -3.06 4.42
C LEU A 16 3.63 -4.32 4.70
N ALA A 17 4.87 -4.39 4.20
CA ALA A 17 5.78 -5.52 4.46
C ALA A 17 6.06 -5.72 5.95
N VAL A 18 6.47 -4.65 6.66
CA VAL A 18 6.80 -4.71 8.10
C VAL A 18 5.57 -5.02 8.94
N SER A 19 4.39 -4.59 8.51
CA SER A 19 3.13 -4.91 9.19
C SER A 19 2.63 -6.34 8.94
N GLY A 20 3.31 -7.11 8.09
CA GLY A 20 2.92 -8.47 7.72
C GLY A 20 1.73 -8.56 6.77
N ALA A 21 1.33 -7.45 6.13
CA ALA A 21 0.22 -7.41 5.20
C ALA A 21 0.65 -8.01 3.84
N VAL A 22 0.70 -9.33 3.76
CA VAL A 22 1.16 -10.11 2.60
C VAL A 22 0.08 -11.01 1.99
N SER A 23 -1.12 -11.02 2.58
CA SER A 23 -2.27 -11.79 2.13
C SER A 23 -3.57 -11.01 2.37
N PRO A 24 -4.69 -11.39 1.75
CA PRO A 24 -5.99 -10.78 2.05
C PRO A 24 -6.38 -10.85 3.54
N GLU A 25 -6.03 -11.95 4.22
CA GLU A 25 -6.34 -12.20 5.63
C GLU A 25 -5.52 -11.32 6.57
N SER A 26 -4.29 -11.00 6.18
CA SER A 26 -3.37 -10.13 6.91
C SER A 26 -3.44 -8.68 6.45
N ALA A 27 -4.35 -8.35 5.52
CA ALA A 27 -4.48 -7.02 4.95
C ALA A 27 -4.78 -5.99 6.03
N ARG A 28 -4.17 -4.80 5.89
CA ARG A 28 -4.32 -3.69 6.83
C ARG A 28 -4.69 -2.41 6.11
N THR A 29 -5.36 -1.50 6.81
CA THR A 29 -5.49 -0.14 6.30
C THR A 29 -4.10 0.51 6.22
N LEU A 30 -3.93 1.53 5.36
CA LEU A 30 -2.65 2.24 5.30
C LEU A 30 -2.31 2.91 6.64
N ASP A 31 -3.32 3.35 7.38
CA ASP A 31 -3.16 3.93 8.71
C ASP A 31 -2.65 2.89 9.72
N ASP A 32 -3.28 1.70 9.77
CA ASP A 32 -2.84 0.58 10.62
C ASP A 32 -1.44 0.06 10.26
N ALA A 33 -1.05 0.17 8.99
CA ALA A 33 0.30 -0.15 8.53
C ALA A 33 1.32 0.94 8.93
N GLY A 34 0.88 2.09 9.45
CA GLY A 34 1.73 3.21 9.86
C GLY A 34 2.21 4.07 8.70
N VAL A 35 1.44 4.17 7.62
CA VAL A 35 1.70 5.09 6.50
C VAL A 35 1.29 6.50 6.90
N LEU A 36 2.26 7.42 6.96
CA LEU A 36 2.02 8.80 7.38
C LEU A 36 1.07 9.53 6.43
N ASN A 37 -0.05 10.09 6.90
CA ASN A 37 -1.04 10.82 6.07
C ASN A 37 -1.55 9.98 4.87
N PRO A 38 -2.29 8.89 5.11
CA PRO A 38 -2.71 7.96 4.06
C PRO A 38 -3.65 8.60 3.02
N ASN A 39 -4.38 9.65 3.41
CA ASN A 39 -5.40 10.30 2.58
C ASN A 39 -4.85 11.37 1.63
N ALA A 40 -3.64 11.89 1.86
CA ALA A 40 -3.05 12.94 0.99
C ALA A 40 -2.78 12.48 -0.45
N PHE A 41 -2.78 11.17 -0.70
CA PHE A 41 -2.41 10.60 -2.01
C PHE A 41 -3.32 9.43 -2.40
N ILE A 42 -4.62 9.53 -2.15
CA ILE A 42 -5.60 8.47 -2.48
C ILE A 42 -5.49 8.02 -3.95
N PHE A 43 -5.40 8.97 -4.89
CA PHE A 43 -5.22 8.65 -6.31
C PHE A 43 -3.93 7.88 -6.60
N PHE A 44 -2.85 8.16 -5.86
CA PHE A 44 -1.59 7.45 -6.01
C PHE A 44 -1.69 6.01 -5.48
N THR A 45 -2.31 5.81 -4.32
CA THR A 45 -2.55 4.48 -3.75
C THR A 45 -3.42 3.64 -4.69
N ASP A 46 -4.48 4.23 -5.24
CA ASP A 46 -5.34 3.56 -6.23
C ASP A 46 -4.56 3.20 -7.50
N MET A 47 -3.70 4.11 -7.98
CA MET A 47 -2.79 3.81 -9.09
C MET A 47 -1.82 2.67 -8.75
N LEU A 48 -1.27 2.61 -7.54
CA LEU A 48 -0.41 1.49 -7.11
C LEU A 48 -1.17 0.17 -7.11
N ALA A 49 -2.44 0.18 -6.69
CA ALA A 49 -3.29 -1.00 -6.71
C ALA A 49 -3.58 -1.47 -8.14
N ARG A 50 -3.98 -0.55 -9.02
CA ARG A 50 -4.21 -0.85 -10.46
C ARG A 50 -2.97 -1.37 -11.17
N LYS A 51 -1.78 -0.89 -10.78
CA LYS A 51 -0.49 -1.35 -11.32
C LYS A 51 0.01 -2.66 -10.70
N GLY A 52 -0.73 -3.25 -9.76
CA GLY A 52 -0.37 -4.50 -9.10
C GLY A 52 0.82 -4.38 -8.15
N PHE A 53 1.16 -3.18 -7.67
CA PHE A 53 2.19 -3.02 -6.62
C PHE A 53 1.68 -3.37 -5.22
N ILE A 54 0.37 -3.20 -5.01
CA ILE A 54 -0.37 -3.57 -3.81
C ILE A 54 -1.70 -4.14 -4.26
N CYS A 55 -2.33 -4.97 -3.43
CA CYS A 55 -3.71 -5.41 -3.62
C CYS A 55 -4.62 -4.67 -2.65
N ARG A 56 -5.87 -4.46 -3.04
CA ARG A 56 -6.90 -3.82 -2.22
C ARG A 56 -8.04 -4.81 -1.99
N THR A 57 -8.47 -4.95 -0.74
CA THR A 57 -9.62 -5.76 -0.36
C THR A 57 -10.92 -4.94 -0.48
N ALA A 58 -12.07 -5.63 -0.50
CA ALA A 58 -13.38 -4.99 -0.62
C ALA A 58 -13.69 -4.02 0.54
N ASP A 59 -13.15 -4.28 1.74
CA ASP A 59 -13.29 -3.45 2.93
C ASP A 59 -12.27 -2.31 3.04
N GLY A 60 -11.45 -2.09 1.99
CA GLY A 60 -10.54 -0.93 1.94
C GLY A 60 -9.18 -1.14 2.61
N ARG A 61 -8.79 -2.38 2.89
CA ARG A 61 -7.45 -2.75 3.36
C ARG A 61 -6.53 -3.07 2.18
N TYR A 62 -5.24 -3.10 2.46
CA TYR A 62 -4.19 -3.31 1.49
C TYR A 62 -3.22 -4.40 1.94
N TYR A 63 -2.66 -5.12 0.98
CA TYR A 63 -1.60 -6.12 1.20
C TYR A 63 -0.65 -6.15 0.00
N LEU A 64 0.54 -6.72 0.20
CA LEU A 64 1.52 -6.95 -0.85
C LEU A 64 1.16 -8.21 -1.64
N PRO A 65 1.09 -8.17 -2.98
CA PRO A 65 0.95 -9.38 -3.77
C PRO A 65 2.19 -10.27 -3.60
N GLU A 66 2.01 -11.58 -3.68
CA GLU A 66 3.14 -12.51 -3.80
C GLU A 66 3.97 -12.13 -5.03
N LYS A 67 5.29 -12.08 -4.86
CA LYS A 67 6.21 -11.86 -5.97
C LYS A 67 6.13 -13.08 -6.89
N LYS A 68 5.52 -12.90 -8.07
CA LYS A 68 5.78 -13.78 -9.23
C LYS A 68 7.18 -13.56 -9.77
#